data_AF-A0AAV6IIY2-F1
#
_entry.id   AF-A0AAV6IIY2-F1
#
_cell.length_a   1.000
_cell.length_b   1.000
_cell.length_c   1.000
_cell.angle_alpha   90.00
_cell.angle_beta   90.00
_cell.angle_gamma   90.00
#
_symmetry.space_group_name_H-M   'P 1'
#
loop_
_entity.id
_entity.type
_entity.pdbx_description
1 polymer ?
#
loop_
_entity_poly.entity_id
_entity_poly.type
_entity_poly.pdbx_seq_one_letter_code
_entity_poly.pdbx_strand_id
1 'polypeptide(L)'
;MVALETIMGRHARDLVSSLTSPPSENMMITDVLDPRLPRPTNPIVAGNIVFVATMAFACLNPKPRYRPTMQRLSQEFLSRRKALAVPLRIVSLWHLWSRKMDFVHQSNEQVIGAQV
;
A
#
# COMPACT_ATOMS: atom_id res chain seq x y z
N MET A 1 5.84 5.44 9.02
CA MET A 1 4.66 4.57 9.18
C MET A 1 5.15 3.13 9.15
N VAL A 2 4.86 2.40 10.21
CA VAL A 2 5.49 1.11 10.58
C VAL A 2 5.41 0.04 9.49
N ALA A 3 4.33 -0.01 8.72
CA ALA A 3 4.17 -1.02 7.67
C ALA A 3 5.22 -0.90 6.54
N LEU A 4 5.53 0.32 6.07
CA LEU A 4 6.57 0.52 5.06
C LEU A 4 7.97 0.28 5.64
N GLU A 5 8.21 0.68 6.89
CA GLU A 5 9.46 0.38 7.61
C GLU A 5 9.70 -1.13 7.67
N THR A 6 8.64 -1.90 7.90
CA THR A 6 8.70 -3.37 7.93
C THR A 6 8.99 -3.94 6.55
N ILE A 7 8.32 -3.45 5.50
CA ILE A 7 8.56 -3.89 4.11
C ILE A 7 10.01 -3.59 3.69
N MET A 8 10.52 -2.43 4.08
CA MET A 8 11.78 -1.89 3.57
C MET A 8 12.99 -2.24 4.43
N GLY A 9 12.77 -2.80 5.62
CA GLY A 9 13.84 -3.19 6.54
C GLY A 9 14.65 -2.03 7.10
N ARG A 10 14.18 -0.79 6.94
CA ARG A 10 14.90 0.44 7.31
C ARG A 10 14.05 1.34 8.17
N HIS A 11 14.70 2.18 8.97
CA HIS A 11 14.07 2.90 10.06
C HIS A 11 13.21 4.09 9.60
N ALA A 12 12.19 4.43 10.38
CA ALA A 12 11.16 5.43 10.08
C ALA A 12 11.71 6.81 9.67
N ARG A 13 12.77 7.26 10.35
CA ARG A 13 13.31 8.61 10.23
C ARG A 13 13.87 8.90 8.83
N ASP A 14 14.52 7.91 8.22
CA ASP A 14 15.11 8.02 6.88
C ASP A 14 14.05 7.86 5.77
N LEU A 15 12.90 7.29 6.13
CA LEU A 15 11.82 6.97 5.21
C LEU A 15 10.78 8.09 5.07
N VAL A 16 10.43 8.76 6.17
CA VAL A 16 9.36 9.76 6.19
C VAL A 16 9.64 10.89 5.20
N SER A 17 10.89 11.35 5.08
CA SER A 17 11.31 12.36 4.10
C SER A 17 11.17 11.88 2.65
N SER A 18 11.57 10.64 2.35
CA SER A 18 11.47 10.07 0.99
C SER A 18 10.04 9.72 0.56
N LEU A 19 9.14 9.47 1.52
CA LEU A 19 7.77 9.01 1.24
C LEU A 19 6.74 10.16 1.19
N THR A 20 7.08 11.33 1.74
CA THR A 20 6.29 12.56 1.52
C THR A 20 6.41 13.08 0.09
N SER A 21 7.52 12.78 -0.58
CA SER A 21 7.65 12.96 -2.02
C SER A 21 7.10 11.74 -2.77
N PRO A 22 6.60 11.93 -3.99
CA PRO A 22 6.32 10.81 -4.86
C PRO A 22 7.60 9.98 -5.12
N PRO A 23 7.52 8.64 -5.19
CA PRO A 23 8.65 7.81 -5.63
C PRO A 23 8.96 8.09 -7.11
N SER A 24 10.13 7.71 -7.61
CA SER A 24 10.39 7.82 -9.05
C SER A 24 9.50 6.85 -9.83
N GLU A 25 9.09 7.23 -11.04
CA GLU A 25 8.21 6.40 -11.89
C GLU A 25 8.82 5.04 -12.23
N ASN A 26 10.16 5.00 -12.31
CA ASN A 26 10.95 3.81 -12.60
C ASN A 26 11.19 2.91 -11.38
N MET A 27 10.82 3.35 -10.16
CA MET A 27 11.05 2.57 -8.95
C MET A 27 10.04 1.42 -8.85
N MET A 28 10.53 0.19 -8.74
CA MET A 28 9.71 -0.99 -8.54
C MET A 28 9.61 -1.32 -7.04
N ILE A 29 8.55 -2.04 -6.67
CA ILE A 29 8.39 -2.49 -5.27
C ILE A 29 9.55 -3.40 -4.83
N THR A 30 10.19 -4.12 -5.76
CA THR A 30 11.35 -4.95 -5.48
C THR A 30 12.59 -4.17 -5.05
N ASP A 31 12.70 -2.91 -5.47
CA ASP A 31 13.86 -2.06 -5.19
C ASP A 31 13.83 -1.52 -3.75
N VAL A 32 12.69 -1.69 -3.07
CA VAL A 32 12.46 -1.22 -1.72
C VAL A 32 12.23 -2.33 -0.72
N LEU A 33 12.22 -3.61 -1.11
CA LEU A 33 12.09 -4.72 -0.15
C LEU A 33 13.32 -4.79 0.74
N ASP A 34 13.16 -5.22 2.00
CA ASP A 34 14.27 -5.49 2.91
C ASP A 34 15.27 -6.45 2.23
N PRO A 35 16.50 -5.98 1.90
CA PRO A 35 17.46 -6.77 1.16
C PRO A 35 18.01 -7.96 1.94
N ARG A 36 17.77 -8.00 3.26
CA ARG A 36 18.20 -9.10 4.14
C ARG A 36 17.24 -10.29 4.08
N LEU A 37 16.04 -10.11 3.53
CA LEU A 37 15.04 -11.17 3.40
C LEU A 37 15.14 -11.88 2.05
N PRO A 38 14.81 -13.18 1.98
CA PRO A 38 14.71 -13.88 0.71
C PRO A 38 13.67 -13.22 -0.20
N ARG A 39 13.92 -13.24 -1.50
CA ARG A 39 12.95 -12.74 -2.47
C ARG A 39 11.65 -13.54 -2.38
N PRO A 40 10.49 -12.87 -2.27
CA PRO A 40 9.21 -13.57 -2.20
C PRO A 40 8.89 -14.24 -3.53
N THR A 41 8.91 -15.57 -3.54
CA THR A 41 8.59 -16.40 -4.71
C THR A 41 7.12 -16.84 -4.73
N ASN A 42 6.46 -16.87 -3.57
CA ASN A 42 5.06 -17.24 -3.44
C ASN A 42 4.14 -16.09 -3.95
N PRO A 43 3.28 -16.32 -4.96
CA PRO A 43 2.39 -15.29 -5.52
C PRO A 43 1.39 -14.69 -4.52
N ILE A 44 0.97 -15.46 -3.50
CA ILE A 44 0.10 -14.97 -2.43
C ILE A 44 0.87 -14.00 -1.53
N VAL A 45 2.10 -14.36 -1.16
CA VAL A 45 2.99 -13.48 -0.37
C VAL A 45 3.29 -12.19 -1.14
N ALA A 46 3.59 -12.29 -2.43
CA ALA A 46 3.76 -11.12 -3.30
C ALA A 46 2.51 -10.23 -3.32
N GLY A 47 1.33 -10.81 -3.43
CA GLY A 47 0.06 -10.08 -3.36
C GLY A 47 -0.14 -9.36 -2.03
N ASN A 48 0.23 -10.00 -0.92
CA ASN A 48 0.17 -9.40 0.41
C ASN A 48 1.11 -8.21 0.55
N ILE A 49 2.33 -8.29 0.01
CA ILE A 49 3.30 -7.19 0.04
C ILE A 49 2.76 -5.98 -0.74
N VAL A 50 2.25 -6.20 -1.96
CA VAL A 50 1.64 -5.13 -2.77
C VAL A 50 0.45 -4.51 -2.04
N PHE A 51 -0.39 -5.34 -1.42
CA PHE A 51 -1.55 -4.85 -0.68
C PHE A 51 -1.15 -4.01 0.54
N VAL A 52 -0.22 -4.50 1.37
CA VAL A 52 0.27 -3.77 2.54
C VAL A 52 0.88 -2.45 2.11
N ALA A 53 1.71 -2.43 1.06
CA ALA A 53 2.29 -1.21 0.49
C ALA A 53 1.21 -0.23 -0.02
N THR A 54 0.12 -0.74 -0.61
CA THR A 54 -1.00 0.09 -1.05
C THR A 54 -1.73 0.73 0.15
N MET A 55 -2.05 -0.05 1.19
CA MET A 55 -2.72 0.48 2.40
C MET A 55 -1.85 1.51 3.10
N ALA A 56 -0.56 1.19 3.17
CA ALA A 56 0.48 2.04 3.65
C ALA A 56 0.45 3.43 2.97
N PHE A 57 0.47 3.48 1.65
CA PHE A 57 0.40 4.76 0.92
C PHE A 57 -0.93 5.49 1.12
N ALA A 58 -2.06 4.79 1.22
CA ALA A 58 -3.34 5.40 1.54
C ALA A 58 -3.34 6.08 2.93
N CYS A 59 -2.67 5.49 3.93
CA CYS A 59 -2.51 6.08 5.26
C CYS A 59 -1.68 7.37 5.26
N LEU A 60 -0.78 7.52 4.29
CA LEU A 60 0.09 8.69 4.13
C LEU A 60 -0.59 9.84 3.35
N ASN A 61 -1.89 9.75 3.03
CA ASN A 61 -2.56 10.79 2.26
C ASN A 61 -2.45 12.17 2.98
N PRO A 62 -1.97 13.23 2.30
CA PRO A 62 -1.87 14.55 2.91
C PRO A 62 -3.21 15.09 3.39
N LYS A 63 -4.31 14.70 2.72
CA LYS A 63 -5.68 15.07 3.09
C LYS A 63 -6.22 14.07 4.13
N PRO A 64 -6.46 14.47 5.39
CA PRO A 64 -6.87 13.55 6.45
C PRO A 64 -8.13 12.73 6.13
N ARG A 65 -9.12 13.34 5.47
CA ARG A 65 -10.37 12.69 5.05
C ARG A 65 -10.22 11.49 4.10
N TYR A 66 -9.07 11.36 3.45
CA TYR A 66 -8.80 10.26 2.51
C TYR A 66 -7.93 9.16 3.13
N ARG A 67 -7.47 9.36 4.38
CA ARG A 67 -6.79 8.30 5.12
C ARG A 67 -7.84 7.27 5.55
N PRO A 68 -7.60 5.98 5.35
CA PRO A 68 -8.52 4.96 5.80
C PRO A 68 -8.57 4.91 7.34
N THR A 69 -9.74 4.58 7.89
CA THR A 69 -9.88 4.33 9.33
C THR A 69 -9.25 2.99 9.70
N MET A 70 -8.84 2.84 10.96
CA MET A 70 -8.32 1.56 11.46
C MET A 70 -9.34 0.42 11.31
N GLN A 71 -10.63 0.70 11.48
CA GLN A 71 -11.71 -0.26 11.25
C GLN A 71 -11.71 -0.76 9.80
N ARG A 72 -11.68 0.15 8.82
CA ARG A 72 -11.66 -0.22 7.40
C ARG A 72 -10.38 -0.99 7.04
N LEU A 73 -9.22 -0.54 7.54
CA LEU A 73 -7.97 -1.27 7.35
C LEU A 73 -8.06 -2.69 7.92
N SER A 74 -8.55 -2.85 9.16
CA SER A 74 -8.68 -4.18 9.77
C SER A 74 -9.60 -5.11 8.96
N GLN A 75 -10.71 -4.59 8.44
CA GLN A 75 -11.63 -5.36 7.60
C GLN A 75 -10.95 -5.81 6.31
N GLU A 76 -10.22 -4.91 5.66
CA GLU A 76 -9.44 -5.26 4.48
C GLU A 76 -8.38 -6.33 4.79
N PHE A 77 -7.69 -6.25 5.93
CA PHE A 77 -6.71 -7.27 6.32
C PHE A 77 -7.33 -8.65 6.58
N LEU A 78 -8.60 -8.70 7.00
CA LEU A 78 -9.34 -9.95 7.21
C LEU A 78 -9.86 -10.57 5.90
N SER A 79 -9.97 -9.78 4.82
CA SER A 79 -10.43 -10.26 3.52
C SER A 79 -9.47 -11.27 2.90
N ARG A 80 -10.01 -12.34 2.30
CA ARG A 80 -9.23 -13.39 1.63
C ARG A 80 -8.44 -12.80 0.46
N ARG A 81 -7.12 -13.01 0.49
CA ARG A 81 -6.20 -12.47 -0.52
C ARG A 81 -6.12 -13.38 -1.74
N LYS A 82 -6.04 -12.76 -2.92
CA LYS A 82 -5.78 -13.44 -4.18
C LYS A 82 -4.28 -13.42 -4.47
N ALA A 83 -3.82 -14.46 -5.17
CA ALA A 83 -2.46 -14.49 -5.70
C ALA A 83 -2.22 -13.28 -6.62
N LEU A 84 -1.02 -12.72 -6.56
CA LEU A 84 -0.62 -11.68 -7.49
C LEU A 84 -0.50 -12.28 -8.89
N ALA A 85 -1.28 -11.77 -9.83
CA ALA A 85 -1.27 -12.25 -11.22
C ALA A 85 -0.01 -11.85 -11.99
N VAL A 86 0.76 -10.89 -11.45
CA VAL A 86 1.95 -10.33 -12.08
C VAL A 86 3.18 -10.49 -11.18
N PRO A 87 4.40 -10.56 -11.73
CA PRO A 87 5.62 -10.55 -10.93
C PRO A 87 5.84 -9.20 -10.21
N LEU A 88 6.42 -9.22 -9.00
CA LEU A 88 6.72 -7.98 -8.26
C LEU A 88 7.66 -7.03 -8.98
N ARG A 89 8.59 -7.57 -9.80
CA ARG A 89 9.59 -6.79 -10.55
C ARG A 89 8.98 -5.79 -11.55
N ILE A 90 7.68 -5.90 -11.86
CA ILE A 90 6.97 -4.97 -12.73
C ILE A 90 5.91 -4.13 -12.00
N VAL A 91 5.82 -4.29 -10.67
CA VAL A 91 4.90 -3.50 -9.86
C VAL A 91 5.61 -2.20 -9.48
N SER A 92 5.28 -1.12 -10.19
CA SER A 92 5.81 0.22 -9.93
C SER A 92 5.30 0.77 -8.60
N LEU A 93 6.21 1.29 -7.78
CA LEU A 93 5.92 1.93 -6.51
C LEU A 93 5.13 3.23 -6.72
N TRP A 94 5.40 3.95 -7.81
CA TRP A 94 4.63 5.12 -8.23
C TRP A 94 3.16 4.78 -8.49
N HIS A 95 2.88 3.67 -9.17
CA HIS A 95 1.49 3.24 -9.38
C HIS A 95 0.79 2.94 -8.05
N LEU A 96 1.46 2.30 -7.08
CA LEU A 96 0.88 2.04 -5.77
C LEU A 96 0.64 3.33 -4.97
N TRP A 97 1.58 4.27 -5.04
CA TRP A 97 1.45 5.59 -4.41
C TRP A 97 0.32 6.41 -5.02
N SER A 98 0.15 6.35 -6.34
CA SER A 98 -0.91 7.05 -7.08
C SER A 98 -2.30 6.48 -6.77
N ARG A 99 -2.40 5.18 -6.52
CA ARG A 99 -3.64 4.49 -6.09
C ARG A 99 -4.16 4.87 -4.70
N LYS A 100 -3.47 5.75 -3.96
CA LYS A 100 -4.05 6.41 -2.78
C LYS A 100 -5.40 7.11 -3.08
N MET A 101 -5.70 7.35 -4.36
CA MET A 101 -6.95 7.96 -4.83
C MET A 101 -8.11 6.97 -4.99
N ASP A 102 -7.89 5.66 -5.11
CA ASP A 102 -8.99 4.68 -5.25
C ASP A 102 -9.79 4.51 -3.95
N PHE A 103 -9.13 4.77 -2.81
CA PHE A 103 -9.79 4.82 -1.49
C PHE A 103 -10.81 5.97 -1.37
N VAL A 104 -10.65 7.03 -2.17
CA VAL A 104 -11.53 8.21 -2.23
C VAL A 104 -12.86 7.87 -2.90
N HIS A 105 -12.87 6.94 -3.85
CA HIS A 105 -14.10 6.52 -4.53
C HIS A 105 -14.93 5.54 -3.69
N GLN A 106 -14.30 4.59 -3.01
CA GLN A 106 -15.03 3.67 -2.13
C GLN A 106 -15.61 4.33 -0.87
N SER A 107 -15.16 5.54 -0.47
CA SER A 107 -15.86 6.31 0.55
C SER A 107 -17.14 6.98 0.04
N ASN A 108 -17.27 7.21 -1.27
CA ASN A 108 -18.44 7.86 -1.85
C ASN A 108 -19.57 6.88 -2.18
N GLU A 109 -19.30 5.58 -2.33
CA GLU A 109 -20.35 4.56 -2.53
C GLU A 109 -20.99 4.04 -1.23
N GLN A 110 -20.44 4.37 -0.05
CA GLN A 110 -21.03 3.99 1.24
C GLN A 110 -22.02 5.02 1.81
N VAL A 111 -22.28 6.14 1.12
CA VAL A 111 -23.17 7.22 1.61
C VAL A 111 -24.49 7.32 0.83
N ILE A 112 -24.69 6.56 -0.25
CA ILE A 112 -25.93 6.63 -1.06
C ILE A 112 -26.89 5.44 -0.83
N GLY A 113 -26.70 4.70 0.27
CA GLY A 113 -27.47 3.49 0.60
C GLY A 113 -28.37 3.59 1.83
N ALA A 114 -28.70 4.80 2.30
CA ALA A 114 -29.68 4.99 3.35
C ALA A 114 -30.41 6.32 3.13
N GLN A 115 -31.63 6.27 2.57
CA GLN A 115 -32.82 6.94 3.11
C GLN A 115 -34.06 6.62 2.24
N VAL A 116 -35.14 6.24 2.93
CA VAL A 116 -36.56 6.06 2.55
C VAL A 116 -36.92 4.78 1.80
#